data_AF-A0A820SP40-F1
#
_entry.id   AF-A0A820SP40-F1
#
_cell.length_a   1.000
_cell.length_b   1.000
_cell.length_c   1.000
_cell.angle_alpha   90.00
_cell.angle_beta   90.00
_cell.angle_gamma   90.00
#
_symmetry.space_group_name_H-M   'P 1'
#
loop_
_entity.id
_entity.type
_entity.pdbx_description
1 polymer ?
#
loop_
_entity_poly.entity_id
_entity_poly.type
_entity_poly.pdbx_seq_one_letter_code
_entity_poly.pdbx_strand_id
1 'polypeptide(L)'
;MVQYKYTDDSHLLISETYIGVSVEVFKSDIFHNDISCRFKIVPRYFSTITTFKKNVPNRLENSNIYHLDVGTMYPNIIITNRLQPLAIVNSTVCAQCNLNHPNARCQPNNNNNNNTLSFHELPQETQLSIERKHLADYCRNAAKKKNDLNEVKRYNNLIVIYDSLQFAYKCILNSFYGYVMRRGARWHRTEMGGIVCTTGSIIIKRTRELIEQIERPPELDTDGIWCVLPATFPENHELIARNPSHPKVIISYPCSLLNLIIKDQYTNDQYHELVDKDKHIYEIHSENSIFFLLKLMILI
;
A
#
# COMPACT_ATOMS: atom_id res chain seq x y z
N MET A 1 -24.33 -9.14 -31.79
CA MET A 1 -24.54 -10.57 -31.45
C MET A 1 -24.11 -10.78 -30.01
N VAL A 2 -24.96 -11.36 -29.18
CA VAL A 2 -24.57 -11.78 -27.82
C VAL A 2 -23.74 -13.05 -28.01
N GLN A 3 -22.43 -12.98 -27.79
CA GLN A 3 -21.58 -14.17 -27.77
C GLN A 3 -21.79 -14.88 -26.44
N TYR A 4 -22.31 -16.10 -26.49
CA TYR A 4 -22.38 -16.98 -25.32
C TYR A 4 -20.99 -17.56 -25.04
N LYS A 5 -20.56 -17.50 -23.78
CA LYS A 5 -19.34 -18.16 -23.31
C LYS A 5 -19.71 -19.48 -22.63
N TYR A 6 -18.84 -20.47 -22.72
CA TYR A 6 -18.98 -21.78 -22.09
C TYR A 6 -17.73 -22.07 -21.24
N THR A 7 -17.90 -22.84 -20.18
CA THR A 7 -16.79 -23.43 -19.42
C THR A 7 -16.10 -24.53 -20.22
N ASP A 8 -14.92 -24.96 -19.80
CA ASP A 8 -14.18 -26.07 -20.41
C ASP A 8 -15.01 -27.37 -20.39
N ASP A 9 -15.87 -27.54 -19.38
CA ASP A 9 -16.80 -28.66 -19.24
C ASP A 9 -18.12 -28.46 -20.02
N SER A 10 -18.15 -27.53 -20.99
CA SER A 10 -19.28 -27.25 -21.89
C SER A 10 -20.56 -26.72 -21.22
N HIS A 11 -20.50 -26.25 -19.98
CA HIS A 11 -21.62 -25.56 -19.34
C HIS A 11 -21.65 -24.07 -19.73
N LEU A 12 -22.85 -23.54 -19.99
CA LEU A 12 -23.06 -22.13 -20.30
C LEU A 12 -22.65 -21.22 -19.13
N LEU A 13 -21.79 -20.23 -19.39
CA LEU A 13 -21.40 -19.23 -18.41
C LEU A 13 -22.48 -18.15 -18.28
N ILE A 14 -23.13 -18.12 -17.11
CA ILE A 14 -24.14 -17.11 -16.75
C ILE A 14 -23.46 -15.80 -16.32
N SER A 15 -22.34 -15.90 -15.59
CA SER A 15 -21.55 -14.76 -15.14
C SER A 15 -20.10 -15.16 -14.93
N GLU A 16 -19.19 -14.25 -15.26
CA GLU A 16 -17.75 -14.40 -15.06
C GLU A 16 -17.25 -13.22 -14.23
N THR A 17 -16.49 -13.51 -13.17
CA THR A 17 -15.86 -12.53 -12.28
C THR A 17 -14.59 -13.16 -11.69
N TYR A 18 -13.74 -12.32 -11.09
CA TYR A 18 -12.59 -12.77 -10.29
C TYR A 18 -12.96 -12.84 -8.81
N ILE A 19 -12.13 -13.53 -8.03
CA ILE A 19 -12.25 -13.57 -6.57
C ILE A 19 -11.98 -12.17 -6.01
N GLY A 20 -12.98 -11.63 -5.31
CA GLY A 20 -12.89 -10.34 -4.64
C GLY A 20 -11.96 -10.37 -3.42
N VAL A 21 -12.02 -9.32 -2.62
CA VAL A 21 -11.10 -9.13 -1.52
C VAL A 21 -11.45 -10.04 -0.33
N SER A 22 -10.45 -10.35 0.48
CA SER A 22 -10.63 -11.08 1.73
C SER A 22 -10.88 -10.09 2.85
N VAL A 23 -12.05 -10.22 3.49
CA VAL A 23 -12.40 -9.49 4.71
C VAL A 23 -12.59 -10.53 5.80
N GLU A 24 -11.90 -10.36 6.91
CA GLU A 24 -11.87 -11.36 7.98
C GLU A 24 -11.96 -10.68 9.34
N VAL A 25 -12.90 -11.15 10.17
CA VAL A 25 -12.96 -10.79 11.59
C VAL A 25 -12.47 -11.98 12.39
N PHE A 26 -11.41 -11.78 13.15
CA PHE A 26 -10.76 -12.86 13.89
C PHE A 26 -11.07 -12.82 15.39
N LYS A 27 -11.26 -11.62 15.94
CA LYS A 27 -11.51 -11.42 17.36
C LYS A 27 -12.49 -10.26 17.55
N SER A 28 -13.54 -10.52 18.31
CA SER A 28 -14.47 -9.51 18.80
C SER A 28 -14.27 -9.41 20.31
N ASP A 29 -13.74 -8.28 20.76
CA ASP A 29 -13.45 -8.00 22.17
C ASP A 29 -13.31 -6.48 22.38
N ILE A 30 -13.21 -6.06 23.64
CA ILE A 30 -12.92 -4.67 24.01
C ILE A 30 -11.40 -4.49 24.09
N PHE A 31 -10.87 -3.65 23.19
CA PHE A 31 -9.47 -3.25 23.20
C PHE A 31 -9.36 -1.80 23.66
N HIS A 32 -8.49 -1.55 24.65
CA HIS A 32 -8.17 -0.22 25.14
C HIS A 32 -6.72 -0.20 25.61
N ASN A 33 -6.04 0.94 25.48
CA ASN A 33 -4.63 1.04 25.85
C ASN A 33 -4.38 0.78 27.35
N ASP A 34 -5.40 1.00 28.19
CA ASP A 34 -5.36 0.72 29.64
C ASP A 34 -5.75 -0.71 30.01
N ILE A 35 -6.16 -1.53 29.04
CA ILE A 35 -6.51 -2.94 29.25
C ILE A 35 -5.33 -3.80 28.81
N SER A 36 -4.80 -4.61 29.75
CA SER A 36 -3.70 -5.52 29.43
C SER A 36 -4.17 -6.68 28.54
N CYS A 37 -3.38 -6.99 27.51
CA CYS A 37 -3.62 -8.09 26.58
C CYS A 37 -2.55 -9.18 26.73
N ARG A 38 -2.90 -10.41 26.34
CA ARG A 38 -1.98 -11.55 26.32
C ARG A 38 -1.37 -11.70 24.95
N PHE A 39 -0.06 -11.54 24.85
CA PHE A 39 0.69 -11.67 23.62
C PHE A 39 1.48 -12.98 23.59
N LYS A 40 1.61 -13.57 22.39
CA LYS A 40 2.43 -14.76 22.13
C LYS A 40 3.38 -14.49 20.97
N ILE A 41 4.53 -13.93 21.31
CA ILE A 41 5.56 -13.52 20.37
C ILE A 41 6.38 -14.71 19.92
N VAL A 42 6.56 -14.84 18.61
CA VAL A 42 7.45 -15.83 17.97
C VAL A 42 8.85 -15.22 17.78
N PRO A 43 9.86 -15.60 18.56
CA PRO A 43 11.15 -14.88 18.60
C PRO A 43 11.93 -14.87 17.29
N ARG A 44 11.73 -15.87 16.42
CA ARG A 44 12.47 -16.01 15.14
C ARG A 44 12.30 -14.80 14.23
N TYR A 45 11.09 -14.24 14.15
CA TYR A 45 10.75 -13.13 13.26
C TYR A 45 11.27 -11.77 13.75
N PHE A 46 11.61 -11.66 15.03
CA PHE A 46 12.07 -10.43 15.66
C PHE A 46 13.51 -10.56 16.19
N SER A 47 14.26 -11.53 15.66
CA SER A 47 15.62 -11.83 16.12
C SER A 47 16.58 -10.64 15.94
N THR A 48 16.37 -9.85 14.89
CA THR A 48 17.11 -8.63 14.55
C THR A 48 16.75 -7.42 15.41
N ILE A 49 15.60 -7.44 16.11
CA ILE A 49 15.16 -6.34 16.98
C ILE A 49 15.74 -6.55 18.38
N THR A 50 16.94 -5.99 18.62
CA THR A 50 17.62 -6.12 19.91
C THR A 50 16.87 -5.47 21.08
N THR A 51 16.11 -4.41 20.80
CA THR A 51 15.35 -3.63 21.80
C THR A 51 14.09 -4.34 22.28
N PHE A 52 13.56 -5.28 21.49
CA PHE A 52 12.34 -6.01 21.83
C PHE A 52 12.69 -7.24 22.68
N LYS A 53 12.08 -7.39 23.86
CA LYS A 53 12.35 -8.47 24.84
C LYS A 53 11.90 -9.85 24.32
N LYS A 54 12.58 -10.36 23.28
CA LYS A 54 12.29 -11.62 22.57
C LYS A 54 12.41 -12.88 23.43
N ASN A 55 13.11 -12.80 24.56
CA ASN A 55 13.31 -13.93 25.48
C ASN A 55 12.10 -14.18 26.40
N VAL A 56 11.05 -13.36 26.31
CA VAL A 56 9.79 -13.53 27.05
C VAL A 56 8.65 -13.64 26.03
N PRO A 57 8.42 -14.82 25.42
CA PRO A 57 7.48 -14.97 24.31
C PRO A 57 6.02 -14.78 24.75
N ASN A 58 5.65 -15.21 25.96
CA ASN A 58 4.31 -15.02 26.50
C ASN A 58 4.33 -13.79 27.41
N ARG A 59 3.53 -12.76 27.09
CA ARG A 59 3.52 -11.49 27.81
C ARG A 59 2.10 -11.09 28.20
N LEU A 60 1.97 -10.45 29.35
CA LEU A 60 0.76 -9.77 29.78
C LEU A 60 1.14 -8.32 30.05
N GLU A 61 0.73 -7.42 29.16
CA GLU A 61 1.04 -6.00 29.26
C GLU A 61 -0.04 -5.18 28.53
N ASN A 62 -0.04 -3.87 28.77
CA ASN A 62 -0.89 -2.94 28.03
C ASN A 62 -0.57 -2.95 26.53
N SER A 63 -1.52 -2.47 25.74
CA SER A 63 -1.44 -2.58 24.29
C SER A 63 -1.57 -1.22 23.61
N ASN A 64 -1.08 -1.13 22.39
CA ASN A 64 -1.32 -0.02 21.49
C ASN A 64 -2.09 -0.55 20.28
N ILE A 65 -3.16 0.16 19.93
CA ILE A 65 -4.04 -0.18 18.82
C ILE A 65 -3.61 0.58 17.59
N TYR A 66 -3.34 -0.13 16.49
CA TYR A 66 -2.92 0.45 15.23
C TYR A 66 -3.86 0.04 14.11
N HIS A 67 -4.08 0.97 13.19
CA HIS A 67 -4.65 0.70 11.88
C HIS A 67 -3.56 0.93 10.82
N LEU A 68 -3.11 -0.17 10.23
CA LEU A 68 -2.07 -0.17 9.20
C LEU A 68 -2.77 -0.31 7.85
N ASP A 69 -2.74 0.78 7.06
CA ASP A 69 -3.52 0.95 5.84
C ASP A 69 -2.58 1.15 4.65
N VAL A 70 -2.75 0.40 3.57
CA VAL A 70 -2.02 0.63 2.33
C VAL A 70 -2.62 1.86 1.65
N GLY A 71 -1.83 2.93 1.55
CA GLY A 71 -2.29 4.17 0.94
C GLY A 71 -2.67 3.91 -0.52
N THR A 72 -3.93 4.20 -0.89
CA THR A 72 -4.43 4.12 -2.27
C THR A 72 -3.99 2.80 -2.96
N MET A 73 -4.31 1.67 -2.33
CA MET A 73 -3.75 0.35 -2.67
C MET A 73 -3.83 -0.01 -4.16
N TYR A 74 -5.04 0.02 -4.76
CA TYR A 74 -5.21 -0.45 -6.14
C TYR A 74 -4.50 0.43 -7.19
N PRO A 75 -4.62 1.77 -7.17
CA PRO A 75 -3.84 2.60 -8.07
C PRO A 75 -2.33 2.38 -7.90
N ASN A 76 -1.83 2.24 -6.67
CA ASN A 76 -0.41 1.98 -6.43
C ASN A 76 0.05 0.61 -6.97
N ILE A 77 -0.77 -0.43 -6.90
CA ILE A 77 -0.52 -1.72 -7.56
C ILE A 77 -0.50 -1.57 -9.09
N ILE A 78 -1.47 -0.82 -9.64
CA ILE A 78 -1.60 -0.58 -11.08
C ILE A 78 -0.34 0.11 -11.62
N ILE A 79 0.09 1.21 -10.99
CA ILE A 79 1.26 1.95 -11.46
C ILE A 79 2.54 1.15 -11.26
N THR A 80 2.72 0.47 -10.11
CA THR A 80 3.92 -0.35 -9.82
C THR A 80 4.11 -1.43 -10.88
N ASN A 81 3.04 -2.08 -11.28
CA ASN A 81 3.09 -3.18 -12.25
C ASN A 81 2.78 -2.75 -13.69
N ARG A 82 2.70 -1.43 -13.95
CA ARG A 82 2.35 -0.83 -15.25
C ARG A 82 1.12 -1.50 -15.88
N LEU A 83 0.12 -1.83 -15.06
CA LEU A 83 -1.06 -2.56 -15.50
C LEU A 83 -1.95 -1.65 -16.32
N GLN A 84 -2.27 -2.10 -17.52
CA GLN A 84 -3.21 -1.44 -18.40
C GLN A 84 -3.92 -2.48 -19.27
N PRO A 85 -5.16 -2.22 -19.71
CA PRO A 85 -5.94 -3.19 -20.47
C PRO A 85 -5.26 -3.69 -21.75
N LEU A 86 -4.42 -2.85 -22.38
CA LEU A 86 -3.69 -3.19 -23.60
C LEU A 86 -2.36 -3.93 -23.34
N ALA A 87 -1.84 -3.90 -22.11
CA ALA A 87 -0.60 -4.61 -21.74
C ALA A 87 -0.86 -6.08 -21.37
N ILE A 88 -2.13 -6.48 -21.24
CA ILE A 88 -2.49 -7.88 -21.05
C ILE A 88 -2.57 -8.54 -22.42
N VAL A 89 -1.45 -9.14 -22.82
CA VAL A 89 -1.27 -9.78 -24.12
C VAL A 89 -1.23 -11.30 -23.97
N ASN A 90 -1.77 -12.01 -24.96
CA ASN A 90 -1.63 -13.46 -25.04
C ASN A 90 -0.31 -13.86 -25.73
N SER A 91 0.01 -15.15 -25.67
CA SER A 91 1.24 -15.71 -26.27
C SER A 91 1.33 -15.43 -27.77
N THR A 92 0.22 -15.47 -28.50
CA THR A 92 0.18 -15.19 -29.94
C THR A 92 0.57 -13.75 -30.26
N VAL A 93 0.00 -12.77 -29.54
CA VAL A 93 0.32 -11.35 -29.72
C VAL A 93 1.77 -11.08 -29.32
N CYS A 94 2.23 -11.67 -28.21
CA CYS A 94 3.64 -11.51 -27.81
C CYS A 94 4.59 -12.16 -28.82
N ALA A 95 4.22 -13.30 -29.41
CA ALA A 95 5.04 -13.99 -30.40
C ALA A 95 5.30 -13.12 -31.64
N GLN A 96 4.34 -12.28 -32.00
CA GLN A 96 4.39 -11.36 -33.14
C GLN A 96 5.11 -10.04 -32.83
N CYS A 97 5.53 -9.80 -31.60
CA CYS A 97 6.19 -8.57 -31.20
C CYS A 97 7.62 -8.51 -31.75
N ASN A 98 8.02 -7.36 -32.32
CA ASN A 98 9.39 -7.13 -32.79
C ASN A 98 10.43 -7.19 -31.66
N LEU A 99 10.00 -7.01 -30.41
CA LEU A 99 10.84 -7.12 -29.22
C LEU A 99 10.84 -8.54 -28.63
N ASN A 100 10.20 -9.53 -29.27
CA ASN A 100 10.22 -10.91 -28.82
C ASN A 100 11.52 -11.62 -29.23
N HIS A 101 12.45 -11.75 -28.28
CA HIS A 101 13.73 -12.41 -28.47
C HIS A 101 14.11 -13.18 -27.19
N PRO A 102 15.03 -14.17 -27.24
CA PRO A 102 15.34 -15.03 -26.09
C PRO A 102 15.83 -14.28 -24.83
N ASN A 103 16.42 -13.11 -24.99
CA ASN A 103 16.89 -12.26 -23.88
C ASN A 103 15.87 -11.19 -23.45
N ALA A 104 14.66 -11.19 -24.02
CA ALA A 104 13.65 -10.20 -23.71
C ALA A 104 13.24 -10.28 -22.23
N ARG A 105 13.38 -9.16 -21.52
CA ARG A 105 13.00 -9.04 -20.10
C ARG A 105 11.66 -8.33 -19.90
N CYS A 106 10.86 -8.22 -20.95
CA CYS A 106 9.59 -7.49 -20.96
C CYS A 106 8.39 -8.33 -20.51
N GLN A 107 8.51 -9.67 -20.50
CA GLN A 107 7.53 -10.52 -19.84
C GLN A 107 7.86 -10.62 -18.35
N PRO A 108 6.86 -10.47 -17.46
CA PRO A 108 7.05 -10.65 -16.03
C PRO A 108 7.59 -12.05 -15.74
N ASN A 109 8.84 -12.15 -15.29
CA ASN A 109 9.42 -13.38 -14.76
C ASN A 109 9.84 -13.05 -13.33
N ASN A 110 9.12 -13.63 -12.35
CA ASN A 110 9.42 -13.52 -10.92
C ASN A 110 10.90 -13.80 -10.66
N ASN A 111 11.75 -12.77 -10.49
CA ASN A 111 13.05 -12.86 -9.83
C ASN A 111 13.59 -11.45 -9.55
N ASN A 112 13.64 -11.13 -8.26
CA ASN A 112 13.97 -9.83 -7.66
C ASN A 112 15.48 -9.54 -7.71
N ASN A 113 15.87 -8.27 -7.88
CA ASN A 113 17.15 -7.73 -7.41
C ASN A 113 17.10 -6.20 -7.25
N ASN A 114 17.35 -5.76 -6.01
CA ASN A 114 17.14 -4.43 -5.43
C ASN A 114 18.02 -3.28 -5.96
N ASN A 115 17.44 -2.07 -6.01
CA ASN A 115 18.10 -0.78 -5.72
C ASN A 115 17.12 0.23 -5.09
N THR A 116 17.62 1.22 -4.35
CA THR A 116 16.84 2.18 -3.55
C THR A 116 16.84 3.58 -4.18
N LEU A 117 15.68 4.23 -4.26
CA LEU A 117 15.53 5.61 -4.77
C LEU A 117 15.26 6.62 -3.64
N SER A 118 15.60 7.88 -3.91
CA SER A 118 15.51 9.04 -3.00
C SER A 118 14.19 9.80 -3.16
N PHE A 119 13.83 10.65 -2.19
CA PHE A 119 12.54 11.36 -2.13
C PHE A 119 12.17 12.17 -3.40
N HIS A 120 13.16 12.76 -4.07
CA HIS A 120 12.94 13.57 -5.27
C HIS A 120 12.60 12.74 -6.52
N GLU A 121 12.85 11.43 -6.46
CA GLU A 121 12.58 10.48 -7.54
C GLU A 121 11.22 9.78 -7.37
N LEU A 122 10.46 10.12 -6.30
CA LEU A 122 9.13 9.58 -6.06
C LEU A 122 8.07 10.20 -6.98
N PRO A 123 7.03 9.45 -7.38
CA PRO A 123 5.88 9.99 -8.09
C PRO A 123 5.22 11.14 -7.32
N GLN A 124 4.73 12.13 -8.07
CA GLN A 124 4.18 13.38 -7.55
C GLN A 124 3.05 13.17 -6.52
N GLU A 125 2.25 12.10 -6.68
CA GLU A 125 1.16 11.73 -5.77
C GLU A 125 1.66 11.29 -4.39
N THR A 126 2.78 10.55 -4.36
CA THR A 126 3.44 10.11 -3.13
C THR A 126 4.11 11.28 -2.42
N GLN A 127 4.76 12.17 -3.17
CA GLN A 127 5.32 13.43 -2.65
C GLN A 127 4.23 14.29 -1.99
N LEU A 128 3.07 14.44 -2.65
CA LEU A 128 1.92 15.18 -2.13
C LEU A 128 1.35 14.57 -0.83
N SER A 129 1.36 13.25 -0.68
CA SER A 129 0.90 12.57 0.55
C SER A 129 1.82 12.85 1.75
N ILE A 130 3.13 12.94 1.50
CA ILE A 130 4.16 13.25 2.51
C ILE A 130 4.10 14.75 2.85
N GLU A 131 3.97 15.61 1.84
CA GLU A 131 3.76 17.04 2.00
C GLU A 131 2.46 17.37 2.77
N ARG A 132 1.38 16.59 2.58
CA ARG A 132 0.13 16.73 3.36
C ARG A 132 0.38 16.58 4.86
N LYS A 133 1.15 15.56 5.26
CA LYS A 133 1.49 15.32 6.67
C LYS A 133 2.31 16.49 7.22
N HIS A 134 3.25 17.00 6.43
CA HIS A 134 4.08 18.15 6.80
C HIS A 134 3.28 19.45 6.89
N LEU A 135 2.33 19.69 5.98
CA LEU A 135 1.48 20.88 5.97
C LEU A 135 0.49 20.87 7.13
N ALA A 136 -0.11 19.72 7.44
CA ALA A 136 -0.99 19.58 8.61
C ALA A 136 -0.25 19.83 9.93
N ASP A 137 0.98 19.35 10.05
CA ASP A 137 1.83 19.59 11.23
C ASP A 137 2.35 21.03 11.29
N TYR A 138 2.68 21.64 10.14
CA TYR A 138 3.03 23.04 10.04
C TYR A 138 1.87 23.96 10.44
N CYS A 139 0.66 23.74 9.92
CA CYS A 139 -0.53 24.51 10.25
C CYS A 139 -0.87 24.43 11.74
N ARG A 140 -0.77 23.23 12.35
CA ARG A 140 -0.97 23.04 13.80
C ARG A 140 0.08 23.77 14.65
N ASN A 141 1.34 23.80 14.20
CA ASN A 141 2.43 24.47 14.92
C ASN A 141 2.44 25.99 14.70
N ALA A 142 2.05 26.47 13.52
CA ALA A 142 1.90 27.89 13.21
C ALA A 142 0.70 28.52 13.94
N ALA A 143 -0.42 27.79 14.02
CA ALA A 143 -1.59 28.15 14.82
C ALA A 143 -1.29 28.28 16.32
N LYS A 144 -0.36 27.48 16.86
CA LYS A 144 0.10 27.59 18.26
C LYS A 144 1.05 28.77 18.49
N LYS A 145 1.78 29.23 17.47
CA LYS A 145 2.78 30.31 17.57
C LYS A 145 2.20 31.71 17.39
N LYS A 146 1.06 31.85 16.71
CA LYS A 146 0.31 33.11 16.62
C LYS A 146 -1.03 32.92 17.30
N ASN A 147 -1.24 33.58 18.43
CA ASN A 147 -2.48 33.57 19.22
C ASN A 147 -3.65 34.28 18.49
N ASP A 148 -3.74 34.14 17.17
CA ASP A 148 -4.71 34.80 16.30
C ASP A 148 -5.80 33.80 15.91
N LEU A 149 -6.97 33.98 16.53
CA LEU A 149 -8.15 33.15 16.33
C LEU A 149 -8.62 33.10 14.86
N ASN A 150 -8.38 34.15 14.07
CA ASN A 150 -8.81 34.20 12.67
C ASN A 150 -7.95 33.30 11.77
N GLU A 151 -6.63 33.27 12.00
CA GLU A 151 -5.73 32.38 11.27
C GLU A 151 -5.96 30.91 11.67
N VAL A 152 -6.20 30.62 12.95
CA VAL A 152 -6.58 29.25 13.38
C VAL A 152 -7.83 28.77 12.66
N LYS A 153 -8.88 29.61 12.59
CA LYS A 153 -10.10 29.29 11.83
C LYS A 153 -9.82 29.06 10.35
N ARG A 154 -8.97 29.89 9.74
CA ARG A 154 -8.56 29.73 8.33
C ARG A 154 -7.86 28.39 8.09
N TYR A 155 -6.91 28.00 8.94
CA TYR A 155 -6.21 26.71 8.79
C TYR A 155 -7.16 25.53 8.99
N ASN A 156 -8.08 25.60 9.95
CA ASN A 156 -9.09 24.55 10.12
C ASN A 156 -9.98 24.40 8.88
N ASN A 157 -10.39 25.52 8.27
CA ASN A 157 -11.14 25.48 7.02
C ASN A 157 -10.31 24.87 5.87
N LEU A 158 -9.02 25.19 5.78
CA LEU A 158 -8.13 24.59 4.79
C LEU A 158 -7.98 23.08 4.99
N ILE A 159 -7.85 22.60 6.23
CA ILE A 159 -7.80 21.17 6.53
C ILE A 159 -9.06 20.47 5.97
N VAL A 160 -10.24 21.01 6.24
CA VAL A 160 -11.52 20.47 5.73
C VAL A 160 -11.55 20.45 4.21
N ILE A 161 -11.09 21.51 3.54
CA ILE A 161 -11.03 21.59 2.07
C ILE A 161 -10.09 20.52 1.52
N TYR A 162 -8.88 20.40 2.06
CA TYR A 162 -7.89 19.43 1.58
C TYR A 162 -8.31 17.98 1.84
N ASP A 163 -8.94 17.70 2.97
CA ASP A 163 -9.49 16.37 3.27
C ASP A 163 -10.61 16.01 2.28
N SER A 164 -11.51 16.97 1.99
CA SER A 164 -12.58 16.79 1.01
C SER A 164 -12.03 16.55 -0.40
N LEU A 165 -11.03 17.33 -0.80
CA LEU A 165 -10.38 17.22 -2.11
C LEU A 165 -9.66 15.87 -2.25
N GLN A 166 -8.95 15.43 -1.20
CA GLN A 166 -8.29 14.13 -1.20
C GLN A 166 -9.31 12.98 -1.31
N PHE A 167 -10.45 13.08 -0.62
CA PHE A 167 -11.51 12.09 -0.73
C PHE A 167 -12.09 12.04 -2.16
N ALA A 168 -12.33 13.21 -2.77
CA ALA A 168 -12.80 13.30 -4.15
C ALA A 168 -11.81 12.65 -5.14
N TYR A 169 -10.51 12.92 -5.01
CA TYR A 169 -9.49 12.25 -5.83
C TYR A 169 -9.43 10.74 -5.57
N LYS A 170 -9.57 10.29 -4.32
CA LYS A 170 -9.63 8.85 -3.99
C LYS A 170 -10.77 8.15 -4.72
N CYS A 171 -11.95 8.77 -4.81
CA CYS A 171 -13.08 8.21 -5.57
C CYS A 171 -12.74 8.06 -7.06
N ILE A 172 -12.11 9.07 -7.67
CA ILE A 172 -11.69 9.01 -9.08
C ILE A 172 -10.63 7.92 -9.28
N LEU A 173 -9.61 7.88 -8.43
CA LEU A 173 -8.50 6.93 -8.53
C LEU A 173 -8.99 5.48 -8.39
N ASN A 174 -9.81 5.20 -7.38
CA ASN A 174 -10.42 3.88 -7.21
C ASN A 174 -11.39 3.53 -8.34
N SER A 175 -11.98 4.53 -9.00
CA SER A 175 -12.85 4.30 -10.16
C SER A 175 -12.10 3.80 -11.40
N PHE A 176 -10.78 4.04 -11.56
CA PHE A 176 -10.01 3.45 -12.67
C PHE A 176 -10.00 1.93 -12.62
N TYR A 177 -9.81 1.38 -11.43
CA TYR A 177 -9.93 -0.06 -11.19
C TYR A 177 -11.38 -0.56 -11.45
N GLY A 178 -12.39 0.15 -10.95
CA GLY A 178 -13.79 -0.23 -11.23
C GLY A 178 -14.18 -0.11 -12.72
N TYR A 179 -13.58 0.85 -13.44
CA TYR A 179 -13.85 1.12 -14.84
C TYR A 179 -13.44 -0.04 -15.74
N VAL A 180 -12.29 -0.68 -15.49
CA VAL A 180 -11.83 -1.82 -16.31
C VAL A 180 -12.76 -3.03 -16.19
N MET A 181 -13.60 -3.09 -15.14
CA MET A 181 -14.63 -4.12 -14.95
C MET A 181 -16.01 -3.73 -15.44
N ARG A 182 -16.23 -2.46 -15.74
CA ARG A 182 -17.55 -1.98 -16.14
C ARG A 182 -17.93 -2.54 -17.52
N ARG A 183 -19.06 -3.25 -17.59
CA ARG A 183 -19.62 -3.72 -18.86
C ARG A 183 -19.85 -2.53 -19.80
N GLY A 184 -19.39 -2.66 -21.05
CA GLY A 184 -19.45 -1.60 -22.06
C GLY A 184 -18.37 -0.52 -21.92
N ALA A 185 -17.43 -0.64 -20.99
CA ALA A 185 -16.24 0.22 -20.97
C ALA A 185 -15.39 -0.01 -22.22
N ARG A 186 -14.80 1.06 -22.76
CA ARG A 186 -13.94 0.97 -23.96
C ARG A 186 -12.71 0.12 -23.69
N TRP A 187 -12.17 0.22 -22.48
CA TRP A 187 -10.99 -0.52 -22.04
C TRP A 187 -11.35 -1.59 -21.00
N HIS A 188 -12.37 -2.39 -21.29
CA HIS A 188 -12.80 -3.49 -20.43
C HIS A 188 -11.82 -4.69 -20.49
N ARG A 189 -11.27 -5.10 -19.34
CA ARG A 189 -10.41 -6.29 -19.18
C ARG A 189 -10.53 -6.87 -17.77
N THR A 190 -11.17 -8.04 -17.67
CA THR A 190 -11.44 -8.73 -16.41
C THR A 190 -10.16 -9.26 -15.75
N GLU A 191 -9.20 -9.66 -16.56
CA GLU A 191 -7.90 -10.16 -16.14
C GLU A 191 -7.12 -9.09 -15.36
N MET A 192 -7.20 -7.83 -15.79
CA MET A 192 -6.48 -6.72 -15.15
C MET A 192 -6.90 -6.54 -13.70
N GLY A 193 -8.20 -6.40 -13.44
CA GLY A 193 -8.65 -6.23 -12.06
C GLY A 193 -8.60 -7.52 -11.24
N GLY A 194 -8.58 -8.70 -11.89
CA GLY A 194 -8.18 -9.94 -11.24
C GLY A 194 -6.76 -9.86 -10.68
N ILE A 195 -5.78 -9.48 -11.50
CA ILE A 195 -4.38 -9.31 -11.09
C ILE A 195 -4.26 -8.30 -9.94
N VAL A 196 -4.92 -7.13 -10.07
CA VAL A 196 -4.89 -6.09 -9.03
C VAL A 196 -5.48 -6.59 -7.71
N CYS A 197 -6.65 -7.24 -7.76
CA CYS A 197 -7.32 -7.76 -6.56
C CYS A 197 -6.51 -8.87 -5.88
N THR A 198 -6.00 -9.81 -6.66
CA THR A 198 -5.18 -10.90 -6.14
C THR A 198 -3.89 -10.38 -5.52
N THR A 199 -3.21 -9.43 -6.18
CA THR A 199 -1.99 -8.81 -5.64
C THR A 199 -2.26 -8.12 -4.30
N GLY A 200 -3.34 -7.32 -4.21
CA GLY A 200 -3.76 -6.67 -2.96
C GLY A 200 -4.09 -7.68 -1.86
N SER A 201 -4.85 -8.73 -2.18
CA SER A 201 -5.19 -9.80 -1.22
C SER A 201 -3.94 -10.51 -0.69
N ILE A 202 -2.95 -10.78 -1.55
CA ILE A 202 -1.69 -11.41 -1.12
C ILE A 202 -0.91 -10.47 -0.19
N ILE A 203 -0.78 -9.18 -0.54
CA ILE A 203 -0.10 -8.17 0.29
C ILE A 203 -0.68 -8.14 1.71
N ILE A 204 -2.01 -8.05 1.81
CA ILE A 204 -2.71 -7.95 3.09
C ILE A 204 -2.64 -9.26 3.88
N LYS A 205 -2.76 -10.42 3.22
CA LYS A 205 -2.59 -11.74 3.86
C LYS A 205 -1.17 -11.96 4.40
N ARG A 206 -0.14 -11.57 3.66
CA ARG A 206 1.26 -11.64 4.12
C ARG A 206 1.52 -10.71 5.30
N THR A 207 0.91 -9.52 5.27
CA THR A 207 0.97 -8.58 6.39
C THR A 207 0.32 -9.16 7.66
N ARG A 208 -0.85 -9.79 7.51
CA ARG A 208 -1.51 -10.53 8.60
C ARG A 208 -0.61 -11.63 9.17
N GLU A 209 0.01 -12.45 8.32
CA GLU A 209 0.90 -13.54 8.76
C GLU A 209 2.07 -13.04 9.61
N LEU A 210 2.60 -11.85 9.31
CA LEU A 210 3.64 -11.22 10.12
C LEU A 210 3.10 -10.72 11.47
N ILE A 211 1.94 -10.07 11.48
CA ILE A 211 1.31 -9.56 12.71
C ILE A 211 0.93 -10.72 13.64
N GLU A 212 0.47 -11.83 13.09
CA GLU A 212 0.16 -13.08 13.81
C GLU A 212 1.37 -13.68 14.54
N GLN A 213 2.60 -13.27 14.21
CA GLN A 213 3.80 -13.65 14.98
C GLN A 213 3.89 -12.94 16.34
N ILE A 214 3.01 -11.97 16.63
CA ILE A 214 2.89 -11.26 17.91
C ILE A 214 1.56 -11.63 18.58
N GLU A 215 0.45 -11.36 17.88
CA GLU A 215 -0.91 -11.74 18.25
C GLU A 215 -1.79 -11.77 17.01
N ARG A 216 -2.88 -12.54 17.05
CA ARG A 216 -3.88 -12.53 16.00
C ARG A 216 -4.56 -11.15 15.92
N PRO A 217 -4.54 -10.47 14.76
CA PRO A 217 -5.20 -9.17 14.60
C PRO A 217 -6.72 -9.32 14.82
N PRO A 218 -7.44 -8.31 15.32
CA PRO A 218 -8.90 -8.36 15.45
C PRO A 218 -9.63 -8.40 14.10
N GLU A 219 -9.17 -7.61 13.14
CA GLU A 219 -9.86 -7.38 11.88
C GLU A 219 -8.88 -7.17 10.72
N LEU A 220 -9.27 -7.65 9.55
CA LEU A 220 -8.61 -7.49 8.27
C LEU A 220 -9.63 -7.04 7.23
N ASP A 221 -9.40 -5.89 6.62
CA ASP A 221 -10.18 -5.38 5.49
C ASP A 221 -9.34 -5.42 4.20
N THR A 222 -9.87 -4.78 3.17
CA THR A 222 -9.38 -4.80 1.80
C THR A 222 -7.98 -4.25 1.64
N ASP A 223 -7.70 -3.13 2.29
CA ASP A 223 -6.46 -2.37 2.21
C ASP A 223 -5.89 -2.05 3.61
N GLY A 224 -6.51 -2.59 4.67
CA GLY A 224 -6.17 -2.27 6.05
C GLY A 224 -6.18 -3.48 6.97
N ILE A 225 -5.37 -3.41 8.02
CA ILE A 225 -5.40 -4.36 9.12
C ILE A 225 -5.45 -3.59 10.44
N TRP A 226 -6.42 -3.93 11.28
CA TRP A 226 -6.40 -3.54 12.68
C TRP A 226 -5.51 -4.51 13.44
N CYS A 227 -4.56 -3.98 14.21
CA CYS A 227 -3.70 -4.81 15.04
C CYS A 227 -3.50 -4.20 16.42
N VAL A 228 -3.26 -5.10 17.37
CA VAL A 228 -3.00 -4.78 18.77
C VAL A 228 -1.58 -5.25 19.03
N LEU A 229 -0.69 -4.32 19.35
CA LEU A 229 0.71 -4.63 19.62
C LEU A 229 1.03 -4.36 21.09
N PRO A 230 2.01 -5.06 21.69
CA PRO A 230 2.44 -4.80 23.05
C PRO A 230 2.91 -3.35 23.21
N ALA A 231 2.62 -2.71 24.34
CA ALA A 231 3.07 -1.33 24.61
C ALA A 231 4.59 -1.16 24.58
N THR A 232 5.35 -2.24 24.75
CA THR A 232 6.81 -2.26 24.61
C THR A 232 7.32 -2.52 23.19
N PHE A 233 6.42 -2.70 22.21
CA PHE A 233 6.80 -2.80 20.81
C PHE A 233 7.35 -1.46 20.31
N PRO A 234 8.41 -1.43 19.48
CA PRO A 234 8.98 -0.16 19.02
C PRO A 234 7.96 0.66 18.24
N GLU A 235 7.85 1.95 18.58
CA GLU A 235 6.87 2.86 18.00
C GLU A 235 7.51 3.88 17.02
N ASN A 236 7.19 5.16 17.21
CA ASN A 236 7.68 6.25 16.39
C ASN A 236 9.02 6.75 16.93
N HIS A 237 9.99 6.92 16.04
CA HIS A 237 11.27 7.56 16.34
C HIS A 237 11.37 8.89 15.60
N GLU A 238 11.66 9.96 16.34
CA GLU A 238 11.97 11.26 15.75
C GLU A 238 13.45 11.32 15.38
N LEU A 239 13.75 11.50 14.10
CA LEU A 239 15.08 11.81 13.61
C LEU A 239 15.23 13.31 13.44
N ILE A 240 16.36 13.84 13.90
CA ILE A 240 16.75 15.23 13.69
C ILE A 240 17.52 15.31 12.37
N ALA A 241 16.95 16.01 11.39
CA ALA A 241 17.59 16.19 10.10
C ALA A 241 18.52 17.41 10.13
N ARG A 242 19.57 17.37 9.30
CA ARG A 242 20.48 18.51 9.10
C ARG A 242 19.84 19.64 8.28
N ASN A 243 18.76 19.35 7.55
CA ASN A 243 18.07 20.33 6.73
C ASN A 243 17.19 21.23 7.62
N PRO A 244 17.45 22.55 7.68
CA PRO A 244 16.67 23.48 8.49
C PRO A 244 15.21 23.64 8.05
N SER A 245 14.88 23.35 6.78
CA SER A 245 13.50 23.41 6.27
C SER A 245 12.64 22.21 6.71
N HIS A 246 13.28 21.07 6.98
CA HIS A 246 12.63 19.86 7.46
C HIS A 246 13.43 19.27 8.62
N PRO A 247 13.46 19.95 9.78
CA PRO A 247 14.39 19.63 10.86
C PRO A 247 14.04 18.31 11.58
N LYS A 248 12.85 17.75 11.32
CA LYS A 248 12.34 16.55 11.98
C LYS A 248 11.74 15.59 10.97
N VAL A 249 12.05 14.31 11.10
CA VAL A 249 11.44 13.22 10.35
C VAL A 249 10.94 12.18 11.35
N ILE A 250 9.66 11.82 11.27
CA ILE A 250 9.06 10.81 12.16
C ILE A 250 9.00 9.49 11.41
N ILE A 251 9.71 8.49 11.92
CA ILE A 251 9.70 7.12 11.40
C ILE A 251 8.82 6.27 12.30
N SER A 252 7.74 5.73 11.75
CA SER A 252 6.93 4.73 12.43
C SER A 252 7.53 3.35 12.22
N TYR A 253 8.03 2.71 13.29
CA TYR A 253 8.67 1.41 13.19
C TYR A 253 7.73 0.31 12.64
N PRO A 254 6.47 0.13 13.13
CA PRO A 254 5.57 -0.89 12.58
C PRO A 254 5.33 -0.71 11.08
N CYS A 255 5.09 0.54 10.66
CA CYS A 255 4.86 0.88 9.26
C CYS A 255 6.11 0.68 8.38
N SER A 256 7.28 1.07 8.88
CA SER A 256 8.55 0.91 8.16
C SER A 256 8.93 -0.56 7.99
N LEU A 257 8.67 -1.38 9.01
CA LEU A 257 8.89 -2.83 8.94
C LEU A 257 8.06 -3.46 7.81
N LEU A 258 6.78 -3.11 7.71
CA LEU A 258 5.93 -3.58 6.62
C LEU A 258 6.39 -3.06 5.27
N ASN A 259 6.76 -1.78 5.17
CA ASN A 259 7.22 -1.18 3.92
C ASN A 259 8.52 -1.79 3.41
N LEU A 260 9.41 -2.26 4.29
CA LEU A 260 10.60 -3.01 3.88
C LEU A 260 10.22 -4.34 3.21
N ILE A 261 9.25 -5.08 3.79
CA ILE A 261 8.76 -6.34 3.22
C ILE A 261 8.08 -6.08 1.87
N ILE A 262 7.27 -5.01 1.78
CA ILE A 262 6.62 -4.62 0.52
C ILE A 262 7.65 -4.29 -0.55
N LYS A 263 8.67 -3.53 -0.20
CA LYS A 263 9.78 -3.23 -1.11
C LYS A 263 10.49 -4.51 -1.56
N ASP A 264 10.85 -5.40 -0.65
CA ASP A 264 11.63 -6.59 -1.01
C ASP A 264 10.84 -7.62 -1.84
N GLN A 265 9.51 -7.68 -1.67
CA GLN A 265 8.68 -8.72 -2.29
C GLN A 265 7.81 -8.25 -3.46
N TYR A 266 7.51 -6.95 -3.56
CA TYR A 266 6.54 -6.41 -4.52
C TYR A 266 7.10 -5.27 -5.38
N THR A 267 8.42 -5.07 -5.39
CA THR A 267 9.06 -4.15 -6.34
C THR A 267 9.09 -4.75 -7.74
N ASN A 268 8.74 -3.94 -8.72
CA ASN A 268 8.84 -4.32 -10.12
C ASN A 268 10.20 -3.89 -10.69
N ASP A 269 11.14 -4.82 -10.75
CA ASP A 269 12.49 -4.61 -11.32
C ASP A 269 12.52 -4.66 -12.85
N GLN A 270 11.35 -4.82 -13.50
CA GLN A 270 11.20 -4.92 -14.95
C GLN A 270 10.49 -3.70 -15.53
N TYR A 271 10.53 -2.55 -14.87
CA TYR A 271 9.82 -1.36 -15.31
C TYR A 271 10.52 -0.68 -16.48
N HIS A 272 10.06 -0.98 -17.70
CA HIS A 272 10.60 -0.39 -18.92
C HIS A 272 9.99 0.99 -19.17
N GLU A 273 10.85 1.98 -19.42
CA GLU A 273 10.47 3.33 -19.84
C GLU A 273 11.16 3.71 -21.14
N LEU A 274 10.40 4.31 -22.06
CA LEU A 274 10.89 4.69 -23.37
C LEU A 274 11.73 5.97 -23.25
N VAL A 275 13.03 5.87 -23.54
CA VAL A 275 13.98 6.99 -23.44
C VAL A 275 14.33 7.61 -24.79
N ASP A 276 14.31 6.83 -25.88
CA ASP A 276 14.50 7.32 -27.25
C ASP A 276 13.39 6.75 -28.15
N LYS A 277 12.48 7.63 -28.56
CA LYS A 277 11.30 7.26 -29.37
C LYS A 277 11.67 6.86 -30.79
N ASP A 278 12.68 7.49 -31.38
CA ASP A 278 13.05 7.25 -32.78
C ASP A 278 13.79 5.92 -32.91
N LYS A 279 14.66 5.62 -31.93
CA LYS A 279 15.41 4.36 -31.88
C LYS A 279 14.72 3.24 -31.13
N HIS A 280 13.55 3.50 -30.53
CA HIS A 280 12.81 2.55 -29.71
C HIS A 280 13.65 1.97 -28.56
N ILE A 281 14.42 2.83 -27.88
CA ILE A 281 15.29 2.43 -26.77
C ILE A 281 14.52 2.57 -25.46
N TYR A 282 14.61 1.53 -24.64
CA TYR A 282 14.00 1.46 -23.32
C TYR A 282 15.07 1.32 -22.24
N GLU A 283 14.90 2.05 -21.14
CA GLU A 283 15.63 1.83 -19.90
C GLU A 283 14.76 1.07 -18.90
N ILE A 284 15.41 0.22 -18.10
CA ILE A 284 14.74 -0.57 -17.07
C ILE A 284 15.15 -0.01 -15.71
N HIS A 285 14.16 0.21 -14.85
CA HIS A 285 14.36 0.58 -13.46
C HIS A 285 13.42 -0.20 -12.55
N SER A 286 13.71 -0.14 -11.25
CA SER A 286 12.87 -0.70 -10.19
C SER A 286 11.81 0.32 -9.80
N GLU A 287 10.54 -0.08 -9.86
CA GLU A 287 9.42 0.77 -9.46
C GLU A 287 8.62 0.10 -8.34
N ASN A 288 8.29 0.86 -7.30
CA ASN A 288 7.37 0.44 -6.24
C ASN A 288 6.75 1.64 -5.56
N SER A 289 5.45 1.82 -5.77
CA SER A 289 4.65 2.88 -5.16
C SER A 289 3.71 2.36 -4.07
N ILE A 290 3.83 1.09 -3.66
CA ILE A 290 2.98 0.47 -2.64
C ILE A 290 3.61 0.72 -1.28
N PHE A 291 2.89 1.38 -0.38
CA PHE A 291 3.33 1.61 0.98
C PHE A 291 2.17 1.65 1.97
N PHE A 292 2.41 1.10 3.15
CA PHE A 292 1.61 1.31 4.34
C PHE A 292 1.77 2.73 4.84
N LEU A 293 0.66 3.24 5.36
CA LEU A 293 0.54 4.45 6.14
C LEU A 293 -0.06 4.10 7.48
N LEU A 294 0.54 4.62 8.53
CA LEU A 294 -0.08 4.58 9.84
C LEU A 294 -1.18 5.65 9.91
N LYS A 295 -2.44 5.23 10.01
CA LYS A 295 -3.51 6.10 10.46
C LYS A 295 -3.52 6.06 11.98
N LEU A 296 -2.86 7.02 12.63
CA LEU A 296 -3.13 7.26 14.04
C LEU A 296 -4.57 7.72 14.15
N MET A 297 -5.42 6.90 14.75
CA MET A 297 -6.68 7.40 15.29
C MET A 297 -6.30 8.44 16.35
N ILE A 298 -6.53 9.70 16.02
CA ILE A 298 -6.82 10.69 17.06
C ILE A 298 -8.16 10.22 17.59
N LEU A 299 -8.14 9.39 18.64
CA LEU A 299 -9.30 9.20 19.50
C LEU A 299 -9.69 10.61 19.95
N ILE A 300 -10.80 11.10 19.39
CA ILE A 300 -11.51 12.27 19.88
C ILE A 300 -12.08 11.89 21.25
#